data_AF-A0A0B6YG03-F1
#
_entry.id   AF-A0A0B6YG03-F1
#
_cell.length_a   1.000
_cell.length_b   1.000
_cell.length_c   1.000
_cell.angle_alpha   90.00
_cell.angle_beta   90.00
_cell.angle_gamma   90.00
#
_symmetry.space_group_name_H-M   'P 1'
#
loop_
_entity.id
_entity.type
_entity.pdbx_description
1 polymer ?
#
loop_
_entity_poly.entity_id
_entity_poly.type
_entity_poly.pdbx_seq_one_letter_code
_entity_poly.pdbx_strand_id
1 'polypeptide(L)'
;ARGNIIANISLDHEKTKQLKFQVVATDNGSEPRSTTVDIVVTVTDRNDESPLFEKDRYEFEVMENLPVNTTVNTVLAVDKDSGDNGMISYTILPKDNPFEIRHNGVIVTKDKLDREHREHYSLTIYAVDKGEPSLTGTTAVIITVGD
;
A
#
# COMPACT_ATOMS: atom_id res chain seq x y z
N ALA A 1 -11.44 -10.75 43.36
CA ALA A 1 -11.56 -11.35 42.01
C ALA A 1 -10.67 -10.57 41.04
N ARG A 2 -10.11 -11.20 40.00
CA ARG A 2 -9.41 -10.49 38.92
C ARG A 2 -10.34 -10.44 37.70
N GLY A 3 -10.52 -9.26 37.12
CA GLY A 3 -11.22 -9.06 35.86
C GLY A 3 -10.21 -8.99 34.73
N ASN A 4 -10.01 -10.11 34.01
CA ASN A 4 -9.15 -10.13 32.83
C ASN A 4 -9.99 -9.77 31.60
N ILE A 5 -9.46 -8.91 30.74
CA ILE A 5 -10.04 -8.61 29.43
C ILE A 5 -9.31 -9.49 28.42
N ILE A 6 -10.08 -10.25 27.63
CA ILE A 6 -9.57 -11.13 26.58
C ILE A 6 -10.30 -10.82 25.28
N ALA A 7 -9.59 -10.92 24.16
CA ALA A 7 -10.20 -10.81 22.84
C ALA A 7 -10.84 -12.15 22.47
N ASN A 8 -12.15 -12.15 22.19
CA ASN A 8 -12.89 -13.34 21.76
C ASN A 8 -12.96 -13.47 20.23
N ILE A 9 -12.45 -12.47 19.50
CA ILE A 9 -12.39 -12.41 18.04
C ILE A 9 -11.03 -11.87 17.61
N SER A 10 -10.66 -12.08 16.35
CA SER A 10 -9.51 -11.42 15.75
C SER A 10 -9.75 -9.91 15.73
N LEU A 11 -8.77 -9.15 16.23
CA LEU A 11 -8.72 -7.70 16.07
C LEU A 11 -8.08 -7.39 14.72
N ASP A 12 -8.64 -6.41 14.03
CA ASP A 12 -8.27 -6.00 12.69
C ASP A 12 -8.28 -4.46 12.70
N HIS A 13 -7.10 -3.87 12.51
CA HIS A 13 -6.89 -2.43 12.65
C HIS A 13 -7.58 -1.66 11.51
N GLU A 14 -7.60 -2.24 10.33
CA GLU A 14 -8.16 -1.71 9.09
C GLU A 14 -9.68 -1.68 9.18
N LYS A 15 -10.28 -2.62 9.90
CA LYS A 15 -11.71 -2.61 10.24
C LYS A 15 -12.06 -1.77 11.46
N THR A 16 -11.26 -1.82 12.54
CA THR A 16 -11.59 -1.15 13.81
C THR A 16 -10.35 -0.76 14.60
N LYS A 17 -10.06 0.55 14.62
CA LYS A 17 -8.88 1.11 15.32
C LYS A 17 -9.02 1.18 16.84
N GLN A 18 -10.25 1.30 17.34
CA GLN A 18 -10.52 1.44 18.78
C GLN A 18 -11.80 0.73 19.18
N LEU A 19 -11.76 0.06 20.33
CA LEU A 19 -12.91 -0.49 21.03
C LEU A 19 -13.15 0.30 22.31
N LYS A 20 -14.40 0.70 22.56
CA LYS A 20 -14.80 1.46 23.74
C LYS A 20 -15.93 0.73 24.44
N PHE A 21 -15.76 0.42 25.72
CA PHE A 21 -16.76 -0.26 26.51
C PHE A 21 -16.61 0.07 27.99
N GLN A 22 -17.66 -0.18 28.76
CA GLN A 22 -17.69 0.05 30.19
C GLN A 22 -17.53 -1.26 30.95
N VAL A 23 -16.77 -1.22 32.03
CA VAL A 23 -16.67 -2.32 33.01
C VAL A 23 -17.31 -1.86 34.31
N VAL A 24 -18.21 -2.68 34.82
CA VAL A 24 -18.91 -2.45 36.09
C VAL A 24 -18.36 -3.42 37.13
N ALA A 25 -17.93 -2.91 38.27
CA ALA A 25 -17.58 -3.71 39.44
C ALA A 25 -18.65 -3.50 40.51
N THR A 26 -19.23 -4.60 40.99
CA THR A 26 -20.29 -4.61 42.00
C THR A 26 -19.83 -5.43 43.20
N ASP A 27 -20.04 -4.92 44.42
CA ASP A 27 -19.78 -5.67 45.64
C ASP A 27 -20.92 -6.66 45.95
N ASN A 28 -20.68 -7.57 46.90
CA ASN A 28 -21.66 -8.59 47.31
C ASN A 28 -22.40 -8.22 48.61
N GLY A 29 -22.59 -6.93 48.88
CA GLY A 29 -23.31 -6.46 50.07
C GLY A 29 -24.81 -6.84 50.03
N SER A 30 -25.48 -6.78 51.19
CA SER A 30 -26.95 -6.90 51.25
C SER A 30 -27.67 -5.76 50.50
N GLU A 31 -27.01 -4.61 50.41
CA GLU A 31 -27.33 -3.52 49.48
C GLU A 31 -26.11 -3.31 48.56
N PRO A 32 -26.06 -3.97 47.39
CA PRO A 32 -24.88 -3.94 46.52
C PRO A 32 -24.55 -2.54 46.01
N ARG A 33 -23.28 -2.17 46.04
CA ARG A 33 -22.78 -0.93 45.40
C ARG A 33 -21.97 -1.26 44.16
N SER A 34 -22.07 -0.39 43.16
CA SER A 34 -21.35 -0.55 41.89
C SER A 34 -20.56 0.69 41.51
N THR A 35 -19.46 0.49 40.81
CA THR A 35 -18.71 1.54 40.12
C THR A 35 -18.52 1.15 38.65
N THR A 36 -18.50 2.14 37.77
CA THR A 36 -18.35 1.95 36.33
C THR A 36 -17.11 2.71 35.86
N VAL A 37 -16.31 2.06 35.02
CA VAL A 37 -15.12 2.64 34.40
C VAL A 37 -15.20 2.46 32.89
N ASP A 38 -14.88 3.53 32.14
CA ASP A 38 -14.70 3.49 30.70
C ASP A 38 -13.33 2.87 30.35
N ILE A 39 -13.33 1.89 29.47
CA ILE A 39 -12.13 1.28 28.89
C ILE A 39 -12.05 1.66 27.42
N VAL A 40 -10.87 2.09 26.99
CA VAL A 40 -10.53 2.31 25.59
C VAL A 40 -9.38 1.37 25.23
N VAL A 41 -9.61 0.48 24.28
CA VAL A 41 -8.59 -0.40 23.71
C VAL A 41 -8.22 0.12 22.34
N THR A 42 -6.94 0.44 22.14
CA THR A 42 -6.39 0.80 20.83
C THR A 42 -5.83 -0.46 20.16
N VAL A 43 -6.26 -0.71 18.92
CA VAL A 43 -5.72 -1.81 18.11
C VAL A 43 -4.46 -1.30 17.41
N THR A 44 -3.34 -1.99 17.63
CA THR A 44 -2.08 -1.67 16.98
C THR A 44 -2.08 -2.21 15.56
N ASP A 45 -1.61 -1.39 14.63
CA ASP A 45 -1.45 -1.74 13.24
C ASP A 45 -0.38 -2.83 13.04
N ARG A 46 -0.59 -3.71 12.06
CA ARG A 46 0.40 -4.66 11.57
C ARG A 46 0.54 -4.47 10.06
N ASN A 47 1.63 -4.99 9.49
CA ASN A 47 1.77 -5.01 8.04
C ASN A 47 1.16 -6.31 7.52
N ASP A 48 -0.12 -6.29 7.20
CA ASP A 48 -0.88 -7.46 6.74
C ASP A 48 -1.77 -7.22 5.51
N GLU A 49 -1.80 -5.99 4.99
CA GLU A 49 -2.26 -5.70 3.65
C GLU A 49 -1.06 -5.55 2.70
N SER A 50 -1.26 -5.76 1.41
CA SER A 50 -0.18 -5.63 0.42
C SER A 50 -0.49 -4.50 -0.55
N PRO A 51 0.53 -3.84 -1.13
CA PRO A 51 0.30 -2.80 -2.12
C PRO A 51 -0.51 -3.35 -3.30
N LEU A 52 -1.61 -2.68 -3.64
CA LEU A 52 -2.49 -3.08 -4.74
C LEU A 52 -2.54 -1.99 -5.81
N PHE A 53 -2.19 -2.35 -7.05
CA PHE A 53 -2.34 -1.46 -8.20
C PHE A 53 -3.80 -1.26 -8.60
N GLU A 54 -4.16 -0.07 -9.09
CA GLU A 54 -5.53 0.19 -9.59
C GLU A 54 -5.91 -0.67 -10.80
N LYS A 55 -4.92 -1.14 -11.56
CA LYS A 55 -5.10 -1.98 -12.74
C LYS A 55 -4.12 -3.15 -12.75
N ASP A 56 -4.58 -4.30 -13.22
CA ASP A 56 -3.75 -5.49 -13.47
C ASP A 56 -2.74 -5.26 -14.61
N ARG A 57 -3.08 -4.37 -15.56
CA ARG A 57 -2.23 -3.97 -16.68
C ARG A 57 -2.46 -2.51 -17.06
N TYR A 58 -1.38 -1.83 -17.41
CA TYR A 58 -1.38 -0.51 -18.02
C TYR A 58 -0.82 -0.57 -19.44
N GLU A 59 -1.40 0.23 -20.32
CA GLU A 59 -0.95 0.43 -21.70
C GLU A 59 -0.74 1.91 -21.93
N PHE A 60 0.47 2.27 -22.32
CA PHE A 60 0.89 3.65 -22.54
C PHE A 60 1.55 3.80 -23.91
N GLU A 61 1.60 5.05 -24.37
CA GLU A 61 2.23 5.43 -25.62
C GLU A 61 3.14 6.64 -25.38
N VAL A 62 4.27 6.67 -26.09
CA VAL A 62 5.22 7.79 -26.05
C VAL A 62 5.86 7.96 -27.43
N MET A 63 6.05 9.20 -27.89
CA MET A 63 6.70 9.46 -29.17
C MET A 63 8.22 9.41 -29.04
N GLU A 64 8.91 8.84 -30.04
CA GLU A 64 10.36 8.63 -29.99
C GLU A 64 11.17 9.93 -30.03
N ASN A 65 10.62 10.95 -30.70
CA ASN A 65 11.27 12.23 -30.96
C ASN A 65 11.31 13.16 -29.73
N LEU A 66 10.73 12.73 -28.61
CA LEU A 66 10.67 13.51 -27.37
C LEU A 66 12.01 13.45 -26.60
N PRO A 67 12.36 14.53 -25.88
CA PRO A 67 13.60 14.56 -25.11
C PRO A 67 13.58 13.52 -23.97
N VAL A 68 14.77 13.18 -23.50
CA VAL A 68 14.93 12.42 -22.24
C VAL A 68 14.26 13.18 -21.09
N ASN A 69 13.74 12.45 -20.10
CA ASN A 69 12.95 12.94 -18.97
C ASN A 69 11.53 13.40 -19.36
N THR A 70 11.01 12.88 -20.47
CA THR A 70 9.60 13.04 -20.85
C THR A 70 8.73 12.12 -20.01
N THR A 71 7.64 12.66 -19.48
CA THR A 71 6.61 11.90 -18.78
C THR A 71 5.86 11.00 -19.75
N VAL A 72 5.85 9.69 -19.49
CA VAL A 72 5.05 8.71 -20.23
C VAL A 72 3.64 8.68 -19.63
N ASN A 73 3.53 8.26 -18.38
CA ASN A 73 2.28 8.23 -17.62
C ASN A 73 2.54 7.93 -16.14
N THR A 74 1.49 7.68 -15.36
CA THR A 74 1.56 7.35 -13.94
C THR A 74 0.87 6.02 -13.66
N VAL A 75 1.48 5.20 -12.80
CA VAL A 75 0.83 4.05 -12.18
C VAL A 75 0.56 4.36 -10.71
N LEU A 76 -0.49 3.75 -10.14
CA LEU A 76 -0.85 3.95 -8.75
C LEU A 76 -1.09 2.60 -8.07
N ALA A 77 -0.34 2.36 -7.01
CA ALA A 77 -0.62 1.33 -6.01
C ALA A 77 -1.04 1.99 -4.70
N VAL A 78 -1.92 1.31 -3.96
CA VAL A 78 -2.43 1.73 -2.65
C VAL A 78 -2.28 0.56 -1.69
N ASP A 79 -1.83 0.87 -0.48
CA ASP A 79 -1.80 -0.04 0.65
C ASP A 79 -2.75 0.50 1.73
N LYS A 80 -3.48 -0.39 2.40
CA LYS A 80 -4.49 0.00 3.39
C LYS A 80 -3.91 0.11 4.80
N ASP A 81 -2.70 -0.40 5.02
CA ASP A 81 -2.03 -0.30 6.31
C ASP A 81 -1.65 1.17 6.60
N SER A 82 -1.40 1.50 7.87
CA SER A 82 -1.15 2.88 8.29
C SER A 82 0.35 3.19 8.43
N GLY A 83 0.71 4.46 8.20
CA GLY A 83 2.10 4.91 8.41
C GLY A 83 3.08 4.22 7.45
N ASP A 84 4.20 3.73 7.99
CA ASP A 84 5.25 3.09 7.20
C ASP A 84 4.79 1.77 6.56
N ASN A 85 3.88 1.03 7.23
CA ASN A 85 3.27 -0.19 6.69
C ASN A 85 2.51 0.09 5.39
N GLY A 86 1.88 1.26 5.26
CA GLY A 86 1.20 1.66 4.02
C GLY A 86 2.07 2.46 3.02
N MET A 87 3.33 2.75 3.35
CA MET A 87 4.16 3.63 2.52
C MET A 87 4.84 2.87 1.39
N ILE A 88 4.45 3.16 0.15
CA ILE A 88 4.92 2.43 -1.03
C ILE A 88 6.19 3.04 -1.65
N SER A 89 7.08 2.17 -2.11
CA SER A 89 8.21 2.48 -3.00
C SER A 89 8.09 1.68 -4.30
N TYR A 90 8.32 2.34 -5.43
CA TYR A 90 8.21 1.72 -6.76
C TYR A 90 9.55 1.29 -7.33
N THR A 91 9.56 0.20 -8.12
CA THR A 91 10.71 -0.24 -8.92
C THR A 91 10.25 -0.79 -10.26
N ILE A 92 11.00 -0.51 -11.32
CA ILE A 92 10.73 -1.00 -12.67
C ILE A 92 11.69 -2.13 -13.04
N LEU A 93 11.16 -3.24 -13.58
CA LEU A 93 11.93 -4.36 -14.11
C LEU A 93 11.54 -4.69 -15.56
N PRO A 94 12.48 -5.20 -16.38
CA PRO A 94 13.92 -5.35 -16.09
C PRO A 94 14.61 -3.98 -15.94
N LYS A 95 15.71 -3.86 -15.17
CA LYS A 95 16.39 -2.56 -14.97
C LYS A 95 17.04 -2.00 -16.25
N ASP A 96 17.38 -2.90 -17.18
CA ASP A 96 17.90 -2.59 -18.51
C ASP A 96 16.75 -2.26 -19.48
N ASN A 97 16.24 -1.04 -19.35
CA ASN A 97 15.16 -0.48 -20.16
C ASN A 97 15.34 1.05 -20.19
N PRO A 98 14.80 1.80 -21.15
CA PRO A 98 15.02 3.25 -21.28
C PRO A 98 14.09 4.11 -20.42
N PHE A 99 13.43 3.53 -19.40
CA PHE A 99 12.52 4.21 -18.50
C PHE A 99 12.99 4.18 -17.04
N GLU A 100 12.46 5.13 -16.28
CA GLU A 100 12.60 5.25 -14.83
C GLU A 100 11.21 5.51 -14.22
N ILE A 101 10.98 4.99 -13.01
CA ILE A 101 9.77 5.29 -12.23
C ILE A 101 10.15 6.10 -11.00
N ARG A 102 9.45 7.22 -10.78
CA ARG A 102 9.64 8.11 -9.64
C ARG A 102 8.87 7.60 -8.41
N HIS A 103 9.18 8.16 -7.24
CA HIS A 103 8.52 7.81 -5.97
C HIS A 103 7.00 7.98 -5.99
N ASN A 104 6.48 8.88 -6.82
CA ASN A 104 5.04 9.15 -6.98
C ASN A 104 4.38 8.30 -8.08
N GLY A 105 5.05 7.26 -8.59
CA GLY A 105 4.52 6.36 -9.61
C GLY A 105 4.59 6.89 -11.05
N VAL A 106 5.15 8.09 -11.25
CA VAL A 106 5.32 8.67 -12.60
C VAL A 106 6.47 7.95 -13.32
N ILE A 107 6.17 7.42 -14.50
CA ILE A 107 7.14 6.82 -15.41
C ILE A 107 7.62 7.90 -16.39
N VAL A 108 8.95 8.01 -16.51
CA VAL A 108 9.62 8.95 -17.43
C VAL A 108 10.62 8.22 -18.31
N THR A 109 10.95 8.79 -19.47
CA THR A 109 12.10 8.35 -20.27
C THR A 109 13.41 8.74 -19.57
N LYS A 110 14.39 7.83 -19.51
CA LYS A 110 15.75 8.12 -19.03
C LYS A 110 16.80 8.05 -20.16
N ASP A 111 16.44 7.45 -21.29
CA ASP A 111 17.24 7.37 -22.51
C ASP A 111 16.40 7.76 -23.73
N LYS A 112 17.07 8.00 -24.86
CA LYS A 112 16.39 8.23 -26.14
C LYS A 112 15.68 6.97 -26.59
N LEU A 113 14.50 7.17 -27.17
CA LEU A 113 13.74 6.11 -27.80
C LEU A 113 14.02 6.11 -29.30
N ASP A 114 13.84 4.95 -29.90
CA ASP A 114 13.99 4.71 -31.33
C ASP A 114 12.99 3.60 -31.66
N ARG A 115 11.94 3.96 -32.39
CA ARG A 115 10.85 3.05 -32.74
C ARG A 115 11.33 1.97 -33.70
N GLU A 116 12.17 2.32 -34.67
CA GLU A 116 12.76 1.37 -35.62
C GLU A 116 13.65 0.34 -34.92
N HIS A 117 14.30 0.73 -33.81
CA HIS A 117 15.04 -0.20 -32.97
C HIS A 117 14.12 -1.07 -32.10
N ARG A 118 13.15 -0.45 -31.41
CA ARG A 118 12.23 -1.16 -30.52
C ARG A 118 10.92 -0.40 -30.29
N GLU A 119 9.85 -0.94 -30.87
CA GLU A 119 8.49 -0.40 -30.80
C GLU A 119 7.78 -0.69 -29.46
N HIS A 120 8.06 -1.83 -28.82
CA HIS A 120 7.33 -2.26 -27.62
C HIS A 120 8.24 -2.62 -26.43
N TYR A 121 7.83 -2.14 -25.26
CA TYR A 121 8.43 -2.47 -23.97
C TYR A 121 7.40 -3.12 -23.07
N SER A 122 7.65 -4.35 -22.64
CA SER A 122 6.89 -5.03 -21.60
C SER A 122 7.67 -4.95 -20.29
N LEU A 123 7.15 -4.18 -19.35
CA LEU A 123 7.78 -3.86 -18.07
C LEU A 123 6.90 -4.38 -16.93
N THR A 124 7.52 -4.71 -15.81
CA THR A 124 6.82 -5.03 -14.56
C THR A 124 7.15 -3.94 -13.55
N ILE A 125 6.11 -3.32 -12.99
CA ILE A 125 6.28 -2.40 -11.86
C ILE A 125 6.02 -3.16 -10.58
N TYR A 126 6.98 -3.06 -9.67
CA TYR A 126 6.88 -3.55 -8.30
C TYR A 126 6.54 -2.37 -7.39
N ALA A 127 5.55 -2.54 -6.54
CA ALA A 127 5.27 -1.70 -5.39
C ALA A 127 5.65 -2.50 -4.14
N VAL A 128 6.47 -1.91 -3.27
CA VAL A 128 6.92 -2.52 -2.02
C VAL A 128 6.61 -1.55 -0.90
N ASP A 129 5.89 -1.99 0.14
CA ASP A 129 5.67 -1.17 1.33
C ASP A 129 6.94 -1.06 2.20
N LYS A 130 6.88 -0.30 3.30
CA LYS A 130 7.98 -0.21 4.28
C LYS A 130 7.65 -0.88 5.60
N GLY A 131 6.66 -1.76 5.64
CA GLY A 131 6.35 -2.55 6.81
C GLY A 131 7.31 -3.73 7.00
N GLU A 132 7.13 -4.45 8.11
CA GLU A 132 7.94 -5.59 8.52
C GLU A 132 7.04 -6.80 8.88
N PRO A 133 7.07 -7.90 8.10
CA PRO A 133 7.84 -8.06 6.86
C PRO A 133 7.29 -7.17 5.75
N SER A 134 8.15 -6.71 4.84
CA SER A 134 7.68 -5.91 3.70
C SER A 134 6.86 -6.76 2.73
N LEU A 135 5.72 -6.24 2.28
CA LEU A 135 4.84 -6.89 1.33
C LEU A 135 4.91 -6.18 -0.03
N THR A 136 4.44 -6.87 -1.07
CA THR A 136 4.67 -6.44 -2.45
C THR A 136 3.46 -6.63 -3.34
N GLY A 137 3.22 -5.66 -4.22
CA GLY A 137 2.32 -5.76 -5.37
C GLY A 137 3.06 -5.64 -6.68
N THR A 138 2.51 -6.18 -7.76
CA THR A 138 3.06 -6.03 -9.11
C THR A 138 1.99 -5.76 -10.14
N THR A 139 2.32 -4.99 -11.18
CA THR A 139 1.47 -4.80 -12.37
C THR A 139 2.30 -4.83 -13.65
N ALA A 140 1.68 -5.20 -14.77
CA ALA A 140 2.30 -5.15 -16.09
C ALA A 140 2.10 -3.77 -16.73
N VAL A 141 3.15 -3.21 -17.32
CA VAL A 141 3.09 -1.98 -18.10
C VAL A 141 3.62 -2.26 -19.49
N ILE A 142 2.78 -2.02 -20.50
CA ILE A 142 3.16 -2.07 -21.91
C ILE A 142 3.31 -0.65 -22.42
N ILE A 143 4.48 -0.30 -22.93
CA ILE A 143 4.74 1.01 -23.54
C ILE A 143 4.99 0.78 -25.04
N THR A 144 4.20 1.46 -25.87
CA THR A 144 4.38 1.53 -27.32
C THR A 144 5.06 2.83 -27.70
N VAL A 145 6.07 2.74 -28.57
CA VAL A 145 6.79 3.90 -29.10
C VAL A 145 6.16 4.30 -30.44
N GLY A 146 5.71 5.56 -30.54
CA GLY A 146 5.23 6.18 -31.78
C GLY A 146 6.32 7.01 -32.48
N ASP A 147 6.06 7.41 -33.73
CA ASP A 147 6.92 8.28 -34.57
C ASP A 147 6.98 9.75 -34.08
#